data_AF-A0A6L9Q5A7-F1
#
_entry.id   AF-A0A6L9Q5A7-F1
#
_cell.length_a   1.000
_cell.length_b   1.000
_cell.length_c   1.000
_cell.angle_alpha   90.00
_cell.angle_beta   90.00
_cell.angle_gamma   90.00
#
_symmetry.space_group_name_H-M   'P 1'
#
loop_
_entity.id
_entity.type
_entity.pdbx_description
1 polymer ?
#
loop_
_entity_poly.entity_id
_entity_poly.type
_entity_poly.pdbx_seq_one_letter_code
_entity_poly.pdbx_strand_id
1 'polypeptide(L)'
;MTLAERRTSPTMPRKARTPAESATTPAVDKTMAKRAGRSAAVAGGTKTVSATPRKAKEAAGRAARPIAGRRPGRPAGADSGMLDRSTILSVALQLSKTVPLSELSVVRVARELGVTPGLIHYYLRGRDRLTSGIMNAFYREAVESWPSELPDWKQNLEVVANAVYRGYLRYPGIVVYLASHNRYRLVQDVDEGEIDYGILFFERFTSAVRGAGFDALHTAGYAHLLADLITSFAHATIARRWPSQHGEFLNEKLASLDPAQFPSTHFIRQSLTSLNPADAFKMGLELVLHALEVARGQPARMRVV
;
A
#
# COMPACT_ATOMS: atom_id res chain seq x y z
N MET A 1 71.86 55.25 1.40
CA MET A 1 70.50 55.10 0.85
C MET A 1 70.38 53.73 0.21
N THR A 2 69.71 52.81 0.93
CA THR A 2 68.66 51.88 0.46
C THR A 2 68.92 51.04 -0.81
N LEU A 3 69.28 49.75 -0.66
CA LEU A 3 68.42 48.53 -0.77
C LEU A 3 67.82 48.32 -2.18
N ALA A 4 68.37 47.44 -3.02
CA ALA A 4 68.14 45.98 -3.09
C ALA A 4 66.82 45.58 -3.81
N GLU A 5 66.94 45.18 -5.07
CA GLU A 5 65.93 44.35 -5.76
C GLU A 5 66.64 43.20 -6.48
N ARG A 6 66.45 41.98 -5.96
CA ARG A 6 66.81 40.73 -6.62
C ARG A 6 65.64 40.30 -7.51
N ARG A 7 65.93 40.10 -8.80
CA ARG A 7 65.05 39.41 -9.75
C ARG A 7 65.24 37.91 -9.63
N THR A 8 64.16 37.16 -9.38
CA THR A 8 64.12 35.70 -9.53
C THR A 8 63.01 35.31 -10.51
N SER A 9 63.40 34.55 -11.52
CA SER A 9 62.59 33.98 -12.60
C SER A 9 61.46 33.05 -12.12
N PRO A 10 60.41 32.83 -12.93
CA PRO A 10 59.23 32.06 -12.55
C PRO A 10 59.43 30.55 -12.73
N THR A 11 59.04 29.78 -11.70
CA THR A 11 59.02 28.32 -11.70
C THR A 11 57.67 27.82 -12.22
N MET A 12 57.68 27.15 -13.38
CA MET A 12 56.55 26.40 -13.94
C MET A 12 56.31 25.10 -13.15
N PRO A 13 55.06 24.70 -12.84
CA PRO A 13 54.78 23.42 -12.21
C PRO A 13 54.88 22.25 -13.21
N ARG A 14 55.48 21.18 -12.71
CA ARG A 14 55.91 19.95 -13.37
C ARG A 14 54.71 19.02 -13.66
N LYS A 15 54.63 18.51 -14.89
CA LYS A 15 53.68 17.45 -15.32
C LYS A 15 53.78 16.22 -14.40
N ALA A 16 52.66 15.82 -13.80
CA ALA A 16 52.51 14.53 -13.16
C ALA A 16 52.17 13.46 -14.20
N ARG A 17 52.97 12.38 -14.23
CA ARG A 17 52.74 11.16 -15.00
C ARG A 17 51.65 10.33 -14.34
N THR A 18 50.69 9.87 -15.14
CA THR A 18 49.77 8.76 -14.86
C THR A 18 50.52 7.41 -14.85
N PRO A 19 50.23 6.50 -13.92
CA PRO A 19 50.37 5.08 -14.13
C PRO A 19 49.02 4.47 -14.50
N ALA A 20 49.01 3.74 -15.62
CA ALA A 20 47.95 2.82 -15.98
C ALA A 20 48.10 1.54 -15.17
N GLU A 21 47.01 1.05 -14.58
CA GLU A 21 46.91 -0.36 -14.22
C GLU A 21 45.46 -0.85 -14.37
N SER A 22 45.38 -1.96 -15.07
CA SER A 22 44.22 -2.73 -15.48
C SER A 22 43.56 -3.47 -14.31
N ALA A 23 42.23 -3.48 -14.26
CA ALA A 23 41.50 -4.56 -13.60
C ALA A 23 40.10 -4.76 -14.21
N THR A 24 39.95 -5.96 -14.75
CA THR A 24 38.79 -6.53 -15.43
C THR A 24 37.64 -6.83 -14.46
N THR A 25 36.41 -6.54 -14.91
CA THR A 25 35.13 -6.86 -14.29
C THR A 25 34.91 -8.38 -14.18
N PRO A 26 34.39 -8.93 -13.07
CA PRO A 26 33.80 -10.25 -13.08
C PRO A 26 32.27 -10.19 -13.27
N ALA A 27 31.80 -10.97 -14.23
CA ALA A 27 30.41 -11.34 -14.41
C ALA A 27 29.93 -12.22 -13.24
N VAL A 28 28.71 -11.97 -12.74
CA VAL A 28 28.06 -12.83 -11.74
C VAL A 28 27.22 -13.88 -12.47
N ASP A 29 27.66 -15.13 -12.33
CA ASP A 29 27.04 -16.32 -12.88
C ASP A 29 25.79 -16.74 -12.10
N LYS A 30 24.84 -17.30 -12.83
CA LYS A 30 23.55 -17.81 -12.38
C LYS A 30 23.73 -19.26 -11.92
N THR A 31 23.74 -19.55 -10.62
CA THR A 31 23.29 -20.88 -10.14
C THR A 31 23.08 -20.95 -8.63
N MET A 32 22.10 -21.78 -8.24
CA MET A 32 21.81 -22.36 -6.92
C MET A 32 21.09 -21.49 -5.85
N ALA A 33 19.76 -21.62 -5.82
CA ALA A 33 19.03 -22.13 -4.65
C ALA A 33 17.59 -22.50 -5.05
N LYS A 34 17.37 -23.75 -5.44
CA LYS A 34 16.04 -24.35 -5.69
C LYS A 34 15.89 -25.59 -4.82
N ARG A 35 15.17 -25.44 -3.70
CA ARG A 35 14.59 -26.47 -2.79
C ARG A 35 13.58 -25.70 -1.94
N ALA A 36 12.32 -26.08 -1.71
CA ALA A 36 11.56 -27.30 -1.87
C ALA A 36 10.15 -26.90 -2.37
N GLY A 37 9.50 -27.65 -3.24
CA GLY A 37 8.62 -28.76 -2.83
C GLY A 37 7.41 -28.77 -3.78
N ARG A 38 7.55 -29.41 -4.93
CA ARG A 38 6.45 -29.76 -5.82
C ARG A 38 6.32 -31.28 -5.77
N SER A 39 5.19 -31.76 -5.24
CA SER A 39 4.82 -33.17 -5.32
C SER A 39 3.85 -33.34 -6.49
N ALA A 40 4.24 -34.16 -7.45
CA ALA A 40 3.39 -34.70 -8.49
C ALA A 40 3.70 -36.19 -8.60
N ALA A 41 2.66 -37.03 -8.57
CA ALA A 41 2.74 -38.40 -9.03
C ALA A 41 1.37 -38.83 -9.56
N VAL A 42 1.31 -39.05 -10.88
CA VAL A 42 0.30 -39.82 -11.61
C VAL A 42 1.04 -40.78 -12.54
N ALA A 43 0.40 -41.92 -12.80
CA ALA A 43 0.75 -43.04 -13.69
C ALA A 43 1.72 -44.07 -13.08
N GLY A 44 1.48 -45.37 -13.13
CA GLY A 44 0.53 -46.17 -13.91
C GLY A 44 1.24 -47.49 -14.24
N GLY A 45 0.62 -48.64 -13.97
CA GLY A 45 1.21 -49.95 -14.26
C GLY A 45 0.27 -51.11 -13.92
N THR A 46 -0.14 -51.84 -14.96
CA THR A 46 -1.11 -52.94 -14.98
C THR A 46 -0.46 -54.33 -14.87
N LYS A 47 -1.31 -55.35 -14.65
CA LYS A 47 -1.12 -56.82 -14.69
C LYS A 47 -0.69 -57.45 -13.35
N THR A 48 -1.20 -58.59 -12.85
CA THR A 48 -2.03 -59.66 -13.44
C THR A 48 -2.66 -60.53 -12.33
N VAL A 49 -3.78 -61.16 -12.70
CA VAL A 49 -4.62 -62.23 -12.11
C VAL A 49 -3.90 -63.29 -11.25
N SER A 50 -4.53 -63.70 -10.14
CA SER A 50 -4.59 -65.10 -9.64
C SER A 50 -5.69 -65.27 -8.57
N ALA A 51 -6.43 -66.36 -8.66
CA ALA A 51 -7.68 -66.66 -7.96
C ALA A 51 -7.52 -67.42 -6.62
N THR A 52 -8.47 -67.15 -5.71
CA THR A 52 -9.18 -67.89 -4.61
C THR A 52 -8.79 -69.34 -4.19
N PRO A 53 -9.40 -69.98 -3.14
CA PRO A 53 -10.23 -69.53 -1.99
C PRO A 53 -9.97 -70.28 -0.62
N ARG A 54 -10.59 -69.79 0.47
CA ARG A 54 -11.17 -70.51 1.67
C ARG A 54 -11.01 -69.61 2.91
N LYS A 55 -11.92 -69.50 3.89
CA LYS A 55 -13.03 -70.36 4.34
C LYS A 55 -14.03 -69.51 5.15
N ALA A 56 -15.28 -69.95 5.15
CA ALA A 56 -16.44 -69.36 5.81
C ALA A 56 -16.50 -69.57 7.34
N LYS A 57 -17.22 -68.66 8.01
CA LYS A 57 -18.20 -68.91 9.09
C LYS A 57 -18.97 -67.60 9.30
N GLU A 58 -20.23 -67.46 8.86
CA GLU A 58 -21.46 -67.84 9.59
C GLU A 58 -21.40 -67.53 11.09
N ALA A 59 -22.40 -66.97 11.76
CA ALA A 59 -23.68 -66.34 11.45
C ALA A 59 -24.24 -65.97 12.85
N ALA A 60 -24.99 -64.88 12.98
CA ALA A 60 -26.17 -64.79 13.86
C ALA A 60 -26.55 -63.31 14.04
N GLY A 61 -27.73 -62.98 13.54
CA GLY A 61 -28.31 -61.66 13.71
C GLY A 61 -28.81 -61.40 15.12
N ARG A 62 -29.05 -60.12 15.41
CA ARG A 62 -30.13 -59.73 16.30
C ARG A 62 -30.72 -58.40 15.85
N ALA A 63 -32.04 -58.39 15.91
CA ALA A 63 -32.96 -57.41 15.36
C ALA A 63 -32.79 -55.98 15.90
N ALA A 64 -33.29 -55.07 15.08
CA ALA A 64 -33.39 -53.63 15.27
C ALA A 64 -34.09 -53.20 16.57
N ARG A 65 -33.61 -52.10 17.14
CA ARG A 65 -34.40 -51.15 17.92
C ARG A 65 -34.15 -49.74 17.36
N PRO A 66 -35.19 -48.96 17.03
CA PRO A 66 -35.03 -47.63 16.47
C PRO A 66 -34.61 -46.66 17.59
N ILE A 67 -33.42 -46.08 17.47
CA ILE A 67 -33.04 -44.95 18.32
C ILE A 67 -33.71 -43.71 17.74
N ALA A 68 -34.62 -43.17 18.54
CA ALA A 68 -35.38 -41.96 18.30
C ALA A 68 -34.51 -40.84 17.73
N GLY A 69 -35.05 -40.17 16.71
CA GLY A 69 -34.38 -39.10 15.99
C GLY A 69 -33.87 -37.99 16.91
N ARG A 70 -32.55 -37.80 16.92
CA ARG A 70 -31.95 -36.53 17.34
C ARG A 70 -32.33 -35.48 16.29
N ARG A 71 -33.35 -34.69 16.61
CA ARG A 71 -33.58 -33.39 15.96
C ARG A 71 -32.31 -32.55 16.14
N PRO A 72 -31.69 -32.01 15.08
CA PRO A 72 -30.72 -30.95 15.23
C PRO A 72 -31.45 -29.76 15.85
N GLY A 73 -31.12 -29.43 17.10
CA GLY A 73 -31.60 -28.23 17.75
C GLY A 73 -31.11 -27.02 16.97
N ARG A 74 -32.01 -26.40 16.19
CA ARG A 74 -31.81 -25.06 15.66
C ARG A 74 -31.68 -24.13 16.87
N PRO A 75 -30.56 -23.40 17.06
CA PRO A 75 -30.54 -22.32 18.03
C PRO A 75 -31.59 -21.30 17.58
N ALA A 76 -32.58 -21.07 18.45
CA ALA A 76 -33.43 -19.91 18.39
C ALA A 76 -32.60 -18.72 18.89
N GLY A 77 -32.60 -17.61 18.14
CA GLY A 77 -32.03 -16.34 18.60
C GLY A 77 -30.96 -15.77 17.69
N ALA A 78 -31.40 -15.14 16.60
CA ALA A 78 -31.01 -13.78 16.27
C ALA A 78 -31.89 -13.34 15.10
N ASP A 79 -32.59 -12.23 15.26
CA ASP A 79 -33.00 -11.38 14.16
C ASP A 79 -31.75 -10.94 13.40
N SER A 80 -31.17 -11.85 12.59
CA SER A 80 -30.16 -11.48 11.63
C SER A 80 -30.90 -10.76 10.52
N GLY A 81 -31.04 -9.44 10.65
CA GLY A 81 -31.16 -8.58 9.47
C GLY A 81 -30.17 -9.12 8.44
N MET A 82 -30.68 -9.56 7.30
CA MET A 82 -30.01 -10.50 6.40
C MET A 82 -28.52 -10.14 6.22
N LEU A 83 -27.64 -10.92 6.83
CA LEU A 83 -26.20 -10.73 6.64
C LEU A 83 -25.90 -10.98 5.16
N ASP A 84 -25.51 -9.94 4.45
CA ASP A 84 -25.13 -10.01 3.05
C ASP A 84 -23.65 -9.65 2.86
N ARG A 85 -23.16 -9.82 1.64
CA ARG A 85 -21.77 -9.51 1.28
C ARG A 85 -21.41 -8.06 1.60
N SER A 86 -22.32 -7.13 1.32
CA SER A 86 -22.12 -5.69 1.55
C SER A 86 -21.90 -5.38 3.04
N THR A 87 -22.75 -5.94 3.91
CA THR A 87 -22.68 -5.78 5.37
C THR A 87 -21.38 -6.35 5.93
N ILE A 88 -20.97 -7.54 5.47
CA ILE A 88 -19.69 -8.15 5.87
C ILE A 88 -18.52 -7.23 5.52
N LEU A 89 -18.48 -6.71 4.28
CA LEU A 89 -17.40 -5.85 3.82
C LEU A 89 -17.39 -4.49 4.52
N SER A 90 -18.57 -3.93 4.82
CA SER A 90 -18.70 -2.69 5.58
C SER A 90 -18.14 -2.83 7.00
N VAL A 91 -18.49 -3.90 7.72
CA VAL A 91 -17.95 -4.17 9.06
C VAL A 91 -16.43 -4.42 9.00
N ALA A 92 -15.96 -5.19 8.02
CA ALA A 92 -14.53 -5.44 7.84
C ALA A 92 -13.75 -4.15 7.50
N LEU A 93 -14.34 -3.24 6.71
CA LEU A 93 -13.79 -1.90 6.48
C LEU A 93 -13.72 -1.09 7.78
N GLN A 94 -14.76 -1.11 8.62
CA GLN A 94 -14.71 -0.45 9.93
C GLN A 94 -13.61 -1.01 10.84
N LEU A 95 -13.37 -2.33 10.82
CA LEU A 95 -12.25 -2.92 11.55
C LEU A 95 -10.89 -2.40 11.08
N SER A 96 -10.75 -2.04 9.79
CA SER A 96 -9.50 -1.50 9.26
C SER A 96 -9.13 -0.12 9.83
N LYS A 97 -10.03 0.52 10.59
CA LYS A 97 -9.73 1.74 11.34
C LYS A 97 -8.72 1.52 12.47
N THR A 98 -8.67 0.30 13.01
CA THR A 98 -7.83 -0.05 14.18
C THR A 98 -6.98 -1.30 13.96
N VAL A 99 -7.34 -2.15 13.00
CA VAL A 99 -6.66 -3.40 12.70
C VAL A 99 -5.97 -3.31 11.34
N PRO A 100 -4.68 -3.71 11.21
CA PRO A 100 -4.02 -3.79 9.92
C PRO A 100 -4.79 -4.66 8.93
N LEU A 101 -4.92 -4.23 7.67
CA LEU A 101 -5.67 -5.00 6.66
C LEU A 101 -5.07 -6.40 6.44
N SER A 102 -3.75 -6.55 6.59
CA SER A 102 -3.04 -7.83 6.53
C SER A 102 -3.41 -8.78 7.68
N GLU A 103 -4.00 -8.30 8.78
CA GLU A 103 -4.43 -9.12 9.92
C GLU A 103 -5.93 -9.46 9.86
N LEU A 104 -6.70 -8.79 8.98
CA LEU A 104 -8.11 -9.10 8.75
C LEU A 104 -8.27 -10.42 7.99
N SER A 105 -8.53 -11.48 8.74
CA SER A 105 -8.84 -12.81 8.22
C SER A 105 -10.35 -13.10 8.26
N VAL A 106 -10.78 -14.08 7.46
CA VAL A 106 -12.16 -14.61 7.49
C VAL A 106 -12.59 -14.99 8.91
N VAL A 107 -11.70 -15.64 9.68
CA VAL A 107 -11.97 -16.05 11.06
C VAL A 107 -12.14 -14.83 11.97
N ARG A 108 -11.30 -13.80 11.83
CA ARG A 108 -11.41 -12.58 12.64
C ARG A 108 -12.69 -11.82 12.34
N VAL A 109 -13.03 -11.66 11.06
CA VAL A 109 -14.27 -10.97 10.64
C VAL A 109 -15.51 -11.75 11.10
N ALA A 110 -15.51 -13.08 10.98
CA ALA A 110 -16.59 -13.92 11.47
C ALA A 110 -16.79 -13.78 12.98
N ARG A 111 -15.69 -13.77 13.76
CA ARG A 111 -15.71 -13.53 15.20
C ARG A 111 -16.32 -12.17 15.54
N GLU A 112 -15.92 -11.12 14.84
CA GLU A 112 -16.45 -9.77 15.07
C GLU A 112 -17.96 -9.70 14.81
N LEU A 113 -18.42 -10.37 13.75
CA LEU A 113 -19.83 -10.43 13.36
C LEU A 113 -20.66 -11.43 14.18
N GLY A 114 -20.05 -12.22 15.07
CA GLY A 114 -20.75 -13.26 15.83
C GLY A 114 -21.26 -14.42 14.97
N VAL A 115 -20.65 -14.68 13.80
CA VAL A 115 -21.06 -15.74 12.87
C VAL A 115 -19.97 -16.78 12.67
N THR A 116 -20.33 -17.89 11.99
CA THR A 116 -19.35 -18.94 11.67
C THR A 116 -18.42 -18.50 10.51
N PRO A 117 -17.14 -18.89 10.52
CA PRO A 117 -16.24 -18.64 9.38
C PRO A 117 -16.76 -19.22 8.06
N GLY A 118 -17.51 -20.33 8.12
CA GLY A 118 -18.14 -20.94 6.94
C GLY A 118 -19.14 -20.01 6.24
N LEU A 119 -19.88 -19.20 7.00
CA LEU A 119 -20.81 -18.21 6.44
C LEU A 119 -20.06 -17.10 5.71
N ILE A 120 -18.95 -16.60 6.27
CA ILE A 120 -18.12 -15.62 5.58
C ILE A 120 -17.47 -16.24 4.34
N HIS A 121 -17.00 -17.49 4.41
CA HIS A 121 -16.45 -18.21 3.26
C HIS A 121 -17.43 -18.38 2.10
N TYR A 122 -18.73 -18.56 2.40
CA TYR A 122 -19.79 -18.63 1.41
C TYR A 122 -19.87 -17.35 0.57
N TYR A 123 -19.79 -16.18 1.20
CA TYR A 123 -19.82 -14.89 0.49
C TYR A 123 -18.45 -14.45 -0.06
N LEU A 124 -17.38 -14.78 0.65
CA LEU A 124 -16.02 -14.29 0.39
C LEU A 124 -15.10 -15.50 0.38
N ARG A 125 -14.74 -15.95 -0.83
CA ARG A 125 -14.01 -17.19 -1.12
C ARG A 125 -12.52 -17.14 -0.69
N GLY A 126 -12.25 -16.76 0.56
CA GLY A 126 -10.92 -16.71 1.15
C GLY A 126 -10.38 -15.29 1.35
N ARG A 127 -9.11 -15.24 1.79
CA ARG A 127 -8.42 -14.02 2.21
C ARG A 127 -8.32 -12.98 1.10
N ASP A 128 -7.92 -13.39 -0.10
CA ASP A 128 -7.73 -12.45 -1.23
C ASP A 128 -9.04 -11.75 -1.61
N ARG A 129 -10.15 -12.51 -1.70
CA ARG A 129 -11.48 -11.96 -1.97
C ARG A 129 -11.98 -11.05 -0.85
N LEU A 130 -11.66 -11.35 0.41
CA LEU A 130 -11.94 -10.47 1.54
C LEU A 130 -11.14 -9.16 1.44
N THR A 131 -9.81 -9.23 1.25
CA THR A 131 -8.95 -8.05 1.11
C THR A 131 -9.39 -7.18 -0.06
N SER A 132 -9.64 -7.78 -1.23
CA SER A 132 -10.16 -7.07 -2.40
C SER A 132 -11.51 -6.41 -2.14
N GLY A 133 -12.43 -7.10 -1.49
CA GLY A 133 -13.75 -6.56 -1.16
C GLY A 133 -13.67 -5.38 -0.18
N ILE A 134 -12.80 -5.46 0.83
CA ILE A 134 -12.57 -4.36 1.78
C ILE A 134 -11.99 -3.14 1.04
N MET A 135 -11.01 -3.35 0.16
CA MET A 135 -10.46 -2.28 -0.69
C MET A 135 -11.53 -1.67 -1.59
N ASN A 136 -12.40 -2.49 -2.21
CA ASN A 136 -13.49 -1.99 -3.06
C ASN A 136 -14.50 -1.15 -2.24
N ALA A 137 -14.83 -1.58 -1.02
CA ALA A 137 -15.70 -0.83 -0.11
C ALA A 137 -15.07 0.50 0.32
N PHE A 138 -13.76 0.51 0.57
CA PHE A 138 -13.00 1.74 0.85
C PHE A 138 -13.05 2.73 -0.32
N TYR A 139 -12.79 2.27 -1.54
CA TYR A 139 -12.86 3.13 -2.72
C TYR A 139 -14.27 3.59 -3.03
N ARG A 140 -15.29 2.76 -2.77
CA ARG A 140 -16.70 3.17 -2.84
C ARG A 140 -16.97 4.37 -1.95
N GLU A 141 -16.61 4.31 -0.67
CA GLU A 141 -16.79 5.43 0.26
C GLU A 141 -16.03 6.69 -0.21
N ALA A 142 -14.82 6.53 -0.75
CA ALA A 142 -14.04 7.63 -1.29
C ALA A 142 -14.68 8.27 -2.53
N VAL A 143 -15.28 7.47 -3.41
CA VAL A 143 -15.99 7.93 -4.62
C VAL A 143 -17.34 8.57 -4.26
N GLU A 144 -18.07 8.03 -3.29
CA GLU A 144 -19.34 8.59 -2.82
C GLU A 144 -19.14 9.92 -2.09
N SER A 145 -18.03 10.08 -1.37
CA SER A 145 -17.63 11.34 -0.72
C SER A 145 -16.73 12.23 -1.56
N TRP A 146 -16.66 11.99 -2.87
CA TRP A 146 -15.82 12.77 -3.78
C TRP A 146 -16.29 14.24 -3.81
N PRO A 147 -15.37 15.22 -3.74
CA PRO A 147 -15.75 16.62 -3.76
C PRO A 147 -16.36 17.03 -5.11
N SER A 148 -17.23 18.04 -5.09
CA SER A 148 -17.73 18.68 -6.30
C SER A 148 -16.59 19.30 -7.11
N GLU A 149 -16.65 19.15 -8.42
CA GLU A 149 -15.64 19.70 -9.33
C GLU A 149 -15.66 21.23 -9.32
N LEU A 150 -14.47 21.84 -9.28
CA LEU A 150 -14.28 23.29 -9.36
C LEU A 150 -13.74 23.69 -10.75
N PRO A 151 -14.12 24.87 -11.29
CA PRO A 151 -13.65 25.31 -12.60
C PRO A 151 -12.14 25.57 -12.68
N ASP A 152 -11.55 26.07 -11.60
CA ASP A 152 -10.11 26.27 -11.52
C ASP A 152 -9.42 24.93 -11.22
N TRP A 153 -8.58 24.48 -12.16
CA TRP A 153 -7.92 23.18 -12.07
C TRP A 153 -7.08 23.01 -10.80
N LYS A 154 -6.44 24.10 -10.32
CA LYS A 154 -5.52 24.07 -9.20
C LYS A 154 -6.30 23.94 -7.90
N GLN A 155 -7.34 24.75 -7.73
CA GLN A 155 -8.28 24.63 -6.61
C GLN A 155 -8.99 23.27 -6.63
N ASN A 156 -9.40 22.78 -7.79
CA ASN A 156 -10.03 21.47 -7.93
C ASN A 156 -9.09 20.35 -7.45
N LEU A 157 -7.84 20.35 -7.94
CA LEU A 157 -6.84 19.36 -7.56
C LEU A 157 -6.47 19.45 -6.07
N GLU A 158 -6.38 20.67 -5.53
CA GLU A 158 -6.15 20.89 -4.09
C GLU A 158 -7.27 20.29 -3.23
N VAL A 159 -8.54 20.55 -3.58
CA VAL A 159 -9.70 20.02 -2.85
C VAL A 159 -9.76 18.49 -2.95
N VAL A 160 -9.51 17.92 -4.13
CA VAL A 160 -9.43 16.47 -4.35
C VAL A 160 -8.32 15.85 -3.50
N ALA A 161 -7.09 16.37 -3.56
CA ALA A 161 -5.96 15.84 -2.81
C ALA A 161 -6.21 15.87 -1.29
N ASN A 162 -6.80 16.95 -0.78
CA ASN A 162 -7.20 17.06 0.63
C ASN A 162 -8.32 16.08 1.01
N ALA A 163 -9.31 15.85 0.13
CA ALA A 163 -10.37 14.87 0.37
C ALA A 163 -9.79 13.45 0.44
N VAL A 164 -8.91 13.08 -0.49
CA VAL A 164 -8.24 11.77 -0.50
C VAL A 164 -7.37 11.59 0.75
N TYR A 165 -6.54 12.57 1.10
CA TYR A 165 -5.69 12.52 2.29
C TYR A 165 -6.51 12.31 3.57
N ARG A 166 -7.61 13.07 3.77
CA ARG A 166 -8.52 12.88 4.91
C ARG A 166 -9.18 11.51 4.89
N GLY A 167 -9.59 11.03 3.71
CA GLY A 167 -10.13 9.70 3.53
C GLY A 167 -9.17 8.59 3.98
N TYR A 168 -7.88 8.74 3.66
CA TYR A 168 -6.81 7.81 4.05
C TYR A 168 -6.62 7.78 5.57
N LEU A 169 -6.60 8.95 6.23
CA LEU A 169 -6.45 9.02 7.68
C LEU A 169 -7.59 8.34 8.46
N ARG A 170 -8.79 8.19 7.86
CA ARG A 170 -9.90 7.47 8.49
C ARG A 170 -9.67 5.96 8.58
N TYR A 171 -8.81 5.40 7.71
CA TYR A 171 -8.61 3.95 7.59
C TYR A 171 -7.12 3.56 7.65
N PRO A 172 -6.46 3.66 8.82
CA PRO A 172 -5.05 3.30 9.01
C PRO A 172 -4.62 1.95 8.43
N GLY A 173 -5.42 0.90 8.63
CA GLY A 173 -5.12 -0.44 8.16
C GLY A 173 -5.07 -0.55 6.63
N ILE A 174 -5.85 0.27 5.91
CA ILE A 174 -5.80 0.37 4.44
C ILE A 174 -4.52 1.05 4.00
N VAL A 175 -4.17 2.19 4.61
CA VAL A 175 -2.99 2.96 4.21
C VAL A 175 -1.68 2.19 4.46
N VAL A 176 -1.59 1.48 5.59
CA VAL A 176 -0.44 0.60 5.87
C VAL A 176 -0.30 -0.46 4.78
N TYR A 177 -1.42 -1.02 4.30
CA TYR A 177 -1.40 -1.98 3.21
C TYR A 177 -1.00 -1.33 1.87
N LEU A 178 -1.57 -0.17 1.53
CA LEU A 178 -1.22 0.59 0.32
C LEU A 178 0.27 0.96 0.26
N ALA A 179 0.89 1.23 1.41
CA ALA A 179 2.31 1.57 1.52
C ALA A 179 3.26 0.36 1.40
N SER A 180 2.75 -0.87 1.53
CA SER A 180 3.58 -2.09 1.61
C SER A 180 3.21 -3.18 0.60
N HIS A 181 2.10 -3.02 -0.15
CA HIS A 181 1.58 -4.03 -1.07
C HIS A 181 1.05 -3.39 -2.36
N ASN A 182 1.30 -4.05 -3.50
CA ASN A 182 0.77 -3.62 -4.81
C ASN A 182 -0.60 -4.20 -5.15
N ARG A 183 -0.94 -5.38 -4.61
CA ARG A 183 -2.16 -6.10 -4.98
C ARG A 183 -3.40 -5.37 -4.48
N TYR A 184 -4.38 -5.16 -5.34
CA TYR A 184 -5.64 -4.43 -5.06
C TYR A 184 -5.50 -2.93 -4.80
N ARG A 185 -4.35 -2.32 -5.08
CA ARG A 185 -4.14 -0.86 -5.01
C ARG A 185 -4.88 -0.08 -6.10
N LEU A 186 -5.20 -0.70 -7.24
CA LEU A 186 -5.87 -0.04 -8.36
C LEU A 186 -7.11 -0.81 -8.83
N VAL A 187 -6.97 -2.11 -9.07
CA VAL A 187 -8.05 -2.98 -9.58
C VAL A 187 -8.50 -3.93 -8.47
N GLN A 188 -9.80 -4.15 -8.33
CA GLN A 188 -10.38 -5.12 -7.41
C GLN A 188 -10.95 -6.35 -8.14
N ASP A 189 -10.89 -7.49 -7.45
CA ASP A 189 -11.52 -8.76 -7.86
C ASP A 189 -13.02 -8.73 -7.51
N VAL A 190 -13.80 -8.11 -8.40
CA VAL A 190 -15.25 -7.98 -8.33
C VAL A 190 -15.95 -9.01 -9.23
N ASP A 191 -17.21 -9.32 -8.93
CA ASP A 191 -18.01 -10.24 -9.75
C ASP A 191 -18.55 -9.54 -11.01
N GLU A 192 -19.02 -10.31 -11.99
CA GLU A 192 -19.56 -9.77 -13.23
C GLU A 192 -20.76 -8.84 -12.95
N GLY A 193 -20.74 -7.64 -13.52
CA GLY A 193 -21.75 -6.60 -13.30
C GLY A 193 -21.58 -5.79 -12.01
N GLU A 194 -20.65 -6.13 -11.12
CA GLU A 194 -20.28 -5.28 -9.99
C GLU A 194 -19.34 -4.14 -10.42
N ILE A 195 -19.44 -3.00 -9.75
CA ILE A 195 -18.56 -1.85 -9.98
C ILE A 195 -17.22 -2.08 -9.25
N ASP A 196 -16.13 -1.98 -10.02
CA ASP A 196 -14.77 -1.80 -9.48
C ASP A 196 -14.57 -0.31 -9.13
N TYR A 197 -14.70 0.00 -7.85
CA TYR A 197 -14.54 1.36 -7.36
C TYR A 197 -13.09 1.82 -7.35
N GLY A 198 -12.10 0.93 -7.37
CA GLY A 198 -10.70 1.28 -7.53
C GLY A 198 -10.42 1.88 -8.91
N ILE A 199 -11.01 1.30 -9.96
CA ILE A 199 -10.96 1.88 -11.31
C ILE A 199 -11.70 3.23 -11.35
N LEU A 200 -12.88 3.33 -10.75
CA LEU A 200 -13.64 4.59 -10.74
C LEU A 200 -12.93 5.69 -9.93
N PHE A 201 -12.31 5.33 -8.81
CA PHE A 201 -11.45 6.23 -8.04
C PHE A 201 -10.26 6.69 -8.87
N PHE A 202 -9.59 5.77 -9.55
CA PHE A 202 -8.46 6.07 -10.44
C PHE A 202 -8.87 7.02 -11.59
N GLU A 203 -10.01 6.78 -12.22
CA GLU A 203 -10.56 7.64 -13.29
C GLU A 203 -10.81 9.06 -12.79
N ARG A 204 -11.48 9.21 -11.64
CA ARG A 204 -11.78 10.53 -11.05
C ARG A 204 -10.52 11.27 -10.62
N PHE A 205 -9.59 10.56 -9.99
CA PHE A 205 -8.33 11.15 -9.56
C PHE A 205 -7.48 11.59 -10.76
N THR A 206 -7.38 10.74 -11.79
CA THR A 206 -6.66 11.04 -13.02
C THR A 206 -7.32 12.19 -13.78
N SER A 207 -8.65 12.26 -13.81
CA SER A 207 -9.41 13.36 -14.41
C SER A 207 -9.12 14.70 -13.74
N ALA A 208 -9.02 14.75 -12.40
CA ALA A 208 -8.65 15.97 -11.68
C ALA A 208 -7.26 16.48 -12.09
N VAL A 209 -6.29 15.59 -12.28
CA VAL A 209 -4.94 15.95 -12.77
C VAL A 209 -4.98 16.34 -14.24
N ARG A 210 -5.75 15.63 -15.07
CA ARG A 210 -5.92 15.93 -16.50
C ARG A 210 -6.56 17.30 -16.72
N GLY A 211 -7.40 17.78 -15.80
CA GLY A 211 -7.96 19.15 -15.82
C GLY A 211 -6.88 20.24 -15.88
N ALA A 212 -5.63 19.93 -15.53
CA ALA A 212 -4.49 20.82 -15.72
C ALA A 212 -4.01 20.96 -17.18
N GLY A 213 -4.55 20.19 -18.12
CA GLY A 213 -4.25 20.33 -19.56
C GLY A 213 -2.96 19.65 -20.03
N PHE A 214 -2.42 18.70 -19.27
CA PHE A 214 -1.24 17.93 -19.66
C PHE A 214 -1.54 16.88 -20.74
N ASP A 215 -0.49 16.43 -21.43
CA ASP A 215 -0.57 15.25 -22.31
C ASP A 215 -0.74 13.94 -21.50
N ALA A 216 -0.90 12.82 -22.20
CA ALA A 216 -1.14 11.53 -21.57
C ALA A 216 0.02 11.06 -20.68
N LEU A 217 1.28 11.26 -21.11
CA LEU A 217 2.46 10.82 -20.38
C LEU A 217 2.58 11.60 -19.06
N HIS A 218 2.48 12.92 -19.13
CA HIS A 218 2.58 13.80 -17.98
C HIS A 218 1.37 13.64 -17.03
N THR A 219 0.15 13.48 -17.57
CA THR A 219 -1.04 13.20 -16.75
C THR A 219 -0.85 11.91 -15.95
N ALA A 220 -0.42 10.82 -16.61
CA ALA A 220 -0.21 9.54 -15.94
C ALA A 220 0.91 9.62 -14.89
N GLY A 221 2.05 10.23 -15.23
CA GLY A 221 3.19 10.40 -14.32
C GLY A 221 2.84 11.27 -13.11
N TYR A 222 2.22 12.43 -13.31
CA TYR A 222 1.85 13.35 -12.22
C TYR A 222 0.72 12.80 -11.36
N ALA A 223 -0.27 12.12 -11.92
CA ALA A 223 -1.28 11.42 -11.13
C ALA A 223 -0.65 10.34 -10.26
N HIS A 224 0.26 9.54 -10.81
CA HIS A 224 0.97 8.53 -10.02
C HIS A 224 1.78 9.14 -8.87
N LEU A 225 2.59 10.15 -9.16
CA LEU A 225 3.44 10.82 -8.16
C LEU A 225 2.62 11.51 -7.06
N LEU A 226 1.51 12.18 -7.43
CA LEU A 226 0.64 12.81 -6.44
C LEU A 226 -0.07 11.76 -5.56
N ALA A 227 -0.55 10.66 -6.14
CA ALA A 227 -1.14 9.57 -5.36
C ALA A 227 -0.13 8.96 -4.39
N ASP A 228 1.13 8.79 -4.82
CA ASP A 228 2.20 8.27 -3.97
C ASP A 228 2.58 9.25 -2.85
N LEU A 229 2.65 10.55 -3.15
CA LEU A 229 2.83 11.61 -2.14
C LEU A 229 1.74 11.54 -1.07
N ILE A 230 0.46 11.53 -1.47
CA ILE A 230 -0.67 11.48 -0.54
C ILE A 230 -0.61 10.21 0.34
N THR A 231 -0.31 9.06 -0.28
CA THR A 231 -0.15 7.79 0.44
C THR A 231 1.00 7.86 1.44
N SER A 232 2.15 8.40 1.04
CA SER A 232 3.35 8.52 1.87
C SER A 232 3.13 9.43 3.07
N PHE A 233 2.50 10.60 2.86
CA PHE A 233 2.13 11.52 3.94
C PHE A 233 1.13 10.86 4.90
N ALA A 234 0.08 10.23 4.38
CA ALA A 234 -0.91 9.56 5.23
C ALA A 234 -0.26 8.45 6.06
N HIS A 235 0.62 7.64 5.44
CA HIS A 235 1.36 6.60 6.12
C HIS A 235 2.31 7.17 7.18
N ALA A 236 3.02 8.27 6.91
CA ALA A 236 3.86 8.96 7.90
C ALA A 236 3.05 9.46 9.10
N THR A 237 1.85 10.00 8.85
CA THR A 237 0.92 10.46 9.88
C THR A 237 0.42 9.31 10.75
N ILE A 238 -0.07 8.23 10.12
CA ILE A 238 -0.59 7.04 10.80
C ILE A 238 0.51 6.35 11.62
N ALA A 239 1.71 6.21 11.05
CA ALA A 239 2.85 5.59 11.71
C ALA A 239 3.57 6.52 12.69
N ARG A 240 3.05 7.73 12.93
CA ARG A 240 3.62 8.74 13.84
C ARG A 240 5.11 9.02 13.57
N ARG A 241 5.48 9.13 12.29
CA ARG A 241 6.88 9.36 11.84
C ARG A 241 7.25 10.84 11.69
N TRP A 242 6.34 11.75 12.00
CA TRP A 242 6.63 13.18 11.94
C TRP A 242 7.56 13.61 13.06
N PRO A 243 8.51 14.56 12.82
CA PRO A 243 9.42 15.02 13.87
C PRO A 243 8.70 15.55 15.12
N SER A 244 7.54 16.19 14.95
CA SER A 244 6.70 16.67 16.05
C SER A 244 6.22 15.57 17.01
N GLN A 245 6.16 14.31 16.57
CA GLN A 245 5.81 13.17 17.43
C GLN A 245 6.88 12.86 18.50
N HIS A 246 8.12 13.31 18.25
CA HIS A 246 9.24 13.24 19.17
C HIS A 246 9.81 14.66 19.44
N GLY A 247 8.94 15.68 19.38
CA GLY A 247 9.34 17.09 19.33
C GLY A 247 10.15 17.55 20.52
N GLU A 248 9.79 17.17 21.75
CA GLU A 248 10.49 17.55 22.98
C GLU A 248 11.94 17.04 22.97
N PHE A 249 12.13 15.74 22.81
CA PHE A 249 13.44 15.10 22.72
C PHE A 249 14.30 15.71 21.62
N LEU A 250 13.73 15.91 20.41
CA LEU A 250 14.45 16.53 19.30
C LEU A 250 14.82 17.97 19.64
N ASN A 251 13.91 18.77 20.19
CA ASN A 251 14.17 20.17 20.50
C ASN A 251 15.28 20.31 21.55
N GLU A 252 15.25 19.51 22.61
CA GLU A 252 16.32 19.47 23.63
C GLU A 252 17.66 19.08 23.01
N LYS A 253 17.69 17.99 22.23
CA LYS A 253 18.93 17.52 21.61
C LYS A 253 19.51 18.56 20.65
N LEU A 254 18.68 19.14 19.80
CA LEU A 254 19.10 20.14 18.82
C LEU A 254 19.49 21.48 19.50
N ALA A 255 18.90 21.81 20.65
CA ALA A 255 19.27 22.98 21.44
C ALA A 255 20.67 22.88 22.06
N SER A 256 21.16 21.67 22.31
CA SER A 256 22.51 21.45 22.87
C SER A 256 23.65 21.62 21.87
N LEU A 257 23.36 21.79 20.58
CA LEU A 257 24.35 21.92 19.52
C LEU A 257 24.88 23.36 19.43
N ASP A 258 26.18 23.52 19.18
CA ASP A 258 26.80 24.82 18.91
C ASP A 258 26.24 25.43 17.60
N PRO A 259 25.54 26.58 17.65
CA PRO A 259 24.96 27.22 16.47
C PRO A 259 25.99 27.65 15.43
N ALA A 260 27.24 27.91 15.82
CA ALA A 260 28.30 28.25 14.87
C ALA A 260 28.72 27.04 14.01
N GLN A 261 28.62 25.82 14.56
CA GLN A 261 28.92 24.57 13.85
C GLN A 261 27.70 24.00 13.13
N PHE A 262 26.49 24.22 13.66
CA PHE A 262 25.24 23.69 13.11
C PHE A 262 24.22 24.79 12.78
N PRO A 263 24.57 25.79 11.93
CA PRO A 263 23.74 26.97 11.70
C PRO A 263 22.38 26.63 11.08
N SER A 264 22.33 25.70 10.12
CA SER A 264 21.07 25.28 9.49
C SER A 264 20.15 24.53 10.45
N THR A 265 20.70 23.66 11.30
CA THR A 265 19.95 22.93 12.32
C THR A 265 19.37 23.90 13.35
N HIS A 266 20.17 24.86 13.81
CA HIS A 266 19.71 25.91 14.69
C HIS A 266 18.58 26.74 14.04
N PHE A 267 18.73 27.11 12.77
CA PHE A 267 17.74 27.87 12.00
C PHE A 267 16.38 27.14 11.92
N ILE A 268 16.36 25.84 11.61
CA ILE A 268 15.11 25.09 11.44
C ILE A 268 14.55 24.50 12.74
N ARG A 269 15.31 24.48 13.84
CA ARG A 269 15.01 23.66 15.03
C ARG A 269 13.55 23.75 15.47
N GLN A 270 13.08 24.96 15.79
CA GLN A 270 11.72 25.15 16.32
C GLN A 270 10.67 24.69 15.32
N SER A 271 10.78 25.12 14.06
CA SER A 271 9.87 24.74 12.98
C SER A 271 9.85 23.25 12.71
N LEU A 272 11.02 22.58 12.73
CA LEU A 272 11.12 21.13 12.55
C LEU A 272 10.38 20.39 13.67
N THR A 273 10.64 20.78 14.92
CA THR A 273 10.09 20.07 16.09
C THR A 273 8.62 20.37 16.35
N SER A 274 8.08 21.45 15.79
CA SER A 274 6.65 21.79 15.84
C SER A 274 5.89 21.44 14.56
N LEU A 275 6.56 20.90 13.53
CA LEU A 275 5.95 20.60 12.24
C LEU A 275 4.86 19.53 12.39
N ASN A 276 3.60 19.96 12.39
CA ASN A 276 2.48 19.05 12.50
C ASN A 276 2.13 18.42 11.13
N PRO A 277 1.47 17.26 11.12
CA PRO A 277 1.20 16.51 9.89
C PRO A 277 0.31 17.22 8.87
N ALA A 278 -0.64 18.03 9.34
CA ALA A 278 -1.60 18.71 8.47
C ALA A 278 -0.92 19.85 7.71
N ASP A 279 -0.13 20.66 8.42
CA ASP A 279 0.65 21.74 7.81
C ASP A 279 1.73 21.21 6.87
N ALA A 280 2.38 20.11 7.25
CA ALA A 280 3.35 19.45 6.37
C ALA A 280 2.70 19.00 5.05
N PHE A 281 1.51 18.36 5.11
CA PHE A 281 0.78 17.94 3.91
C PHE A 281 0.39 19.13 3.04
N LYS A 282 -0.15 20.19 3.65
CA LYS A 282 -0.50 21.43 2.94
C LYS A 282 0.71 22.03 2.23
N MET A 283 1.83 22.18 2.93
CA MET A 283 3.07 22.71 2.36
C MET A 283 3.58 21.84 1.20
N GLY A 284 3.56 20.51 1.35
CA GLY A 284 3.94 19.57 0.29
C GLY A 284 3.04 19.66 -0.94
N LEU A 285 1.73 19.79 -0.73
CA LEU A 285 0.76 19.94 -1.81
C LEU A 285 0.92 21.27 -2.54
N GLU A 286 1.12 22.39 -1.82
CA GLU A 286 1.38 23.70 -2.40
C GLU A 286 2.63 23.68 -3.30
N LEU A 287 3.70 23.02 -2.86
CA LEU A 287 4.92 22.84 -3.67
C LEU A 287 4.64 22.07 -4.96
N VAL A 288 3.87 20.97 -4.89
CA VAL A 288 3.50 20.20 -6.08
C VAL A 288 2.62 21.01 -7.02
N LEU A 289 1.60 21.70 -6.51
CA LEU A 289 0.71 22.52 -7.33
C LEU A 289 1.46 23.65 -8.04
N HIS A 290 2.43 24.27 -7.36
CA HIS A 290 3.31 25.26 -7.99
C HIS A 290 4.19 24.62 -9.08
N ALA A 291 4.78 23.45 -8.82
CA ALA A 291 5.56 22.74 -9.84
C ALA A 291 4.73 22.37 -11.07
N LEU A 292 3.47 21.95 -10.88
CA LEU A 292 2.54 21.67 -11.97
C LEU A 292 2.19 22.94 -12.77
N GLU A 293 1.95 24.07 -12.11
CA GLU A 293 1.73 25.37 -12.77
C GLU A 293 2.91 25.74 -13.69
N VAL A 294 4.14 25.61 -13.19
CA VAL A 294 5.34 25.88 -13.98
C VAL A 294 5.47 24.90 -15.14
N ALA A 295 5.21 23.60 -14.91
CA ALA A 295 5.27 22.58 -15.95
C ALA A 295 4.26 22.82 -17.07
N ARG A 296 3.07 23.37 -16.78
CA ARG A 296 2.08 23.75 -17.81
C ARG A 296 2.59 24.85 -18.73
N GLY A 297 3.35 25.80 -18.18
CA GLY A 297 3.89 26.94 -18.93
C GLY A 297 5.13 26.62 -19.77
N GLN A 298 5.71 25.43 -19.61
CA GLN A 298 6.91 25.04 -20.34
C GLN A 298 6.57 24.17 -21.57
N PRO A 299 7.11 24.49 -22.76
CA PRO A 299 6.99 23.59 -23.90
C PRO A 299 7.70 22.27 -23.56
N ALA A 300 7.05 21.15 -23.88
CA ALA A 300 7.47 19.79 -23.53
C ALA A 300 8.97 19.56 -23.82
N ARG A 301 9.81 19.75 -22.79
CA ARG A 301 11.24 19.44 -22.82
C ARG A 301 11.53 18.31 -21.85
N MET A 302 11.02 17.13 -22.17
CA MET A 302 11.70 15.89 -21.80
C MET A 302 11.09 14.71 -22.57
N ARG A 303 11.90 14.13 -23.47
CA ARG A 303 11.73 12.74 -23.88
C ARG A 303 12.33 11.91 -22.77
N VAL A 304 11.49 11.32 -21.92
CA VAL A 304 11.94 10.21 -21.09
C VAL A 304 12.01 8.99 -22.01
N VAL A 305 13.23 8.49 -22.18
CA VAL A 305 13.55 7.24 -22.90
C VAL A 305 13.26 6.05 -21.99
#